data_AF-A0A7V5JIF2-F1
#
_entry.id   AF-A0A7V5JIF2-F1
#
_cell.length_a   1.000
_cell.length_b   1.000
_cell.length_c   1.000
_cell.angle_alpha   90.00
_cell.angle_beta   90.00
_cell.angle_gamma   90.00
#
_symmetry.space_group_name_H-M   'P 1'
#
loop_
_entity.id
_entity.type
_entity.pdbx_description
1 polymer ?
#
loop_
_entity_poly.entity_id
_entity_poly.type
_entity_poly.pdbx_seq_one_letter_code
_entity_poly.pdbx_strand_id
1 'polypeptide(L)'
;MNLARQHFVVLAGLGLLAVLFQLAGLQEALSYQRDLIEQGEFWRLWTGNLVHIDTTHLLMNLGGLVVVGLFCDRRLSAAGLLVSALLIMPVVTLGLYLRDPNVGWYMGLSGVLHGLLILCLARGLAA
;
A
#
# COMPACT_ATOMS: atom_id res chain seq x y z
N MET A 1 -2.92 20.98 14.20
CA MET A 1 -1.96 20.59 13.13
C MET A 1 -2.67 20.65 11.79
N ASN A 2 -2.04 21.18 10.74
CA ASN A 2 -2.62 21.21 9.40
C ASN A 2 -2.86 19.78 8.88
N LEU A 3 -4.06 19.46 8.40
CA LEU A 3 -4.42 18.12 7.94
C LEU A 3 -3.53 17.60 6.82
N ALA A 4 -3.09 18.46 5.90
CA ALA A 4 -2.11 18.09 4.87
C ALA A 4 -0.81 17.55 5.48
N ARG A 5 -0.34 18.16 6.58
CA ARG A 5 0.82 17.67 7.34
C ARG A 5 0.56 16.29 7.93
N GLN A 6 -0.66 16.03 8.39
CA GLN A 6 -1.02 14.74 8.98
C GLN A 6 -1.12 13.62 7.92
N HIS A 7 -1.56 13.92 6.70
CA HIS A 7 -1.51 12.95 5.58
C HIS A 7 -0.09 12.53 5.28
N PHE A 8 0.83 13.49 5.14
CA PHE A 8 2.24 13.19 4.91
C PHE A 8 2.86 12.38 6.05
N VAL A 9 2.43 12.54 7.30
CA VAL A 9 2.88 11.68 8.42
C VAL A 9 2.46 10.22 8.20
N VAL A 10 1.21 9.97 7.80
CA VAL A 10 0.72 8.61 7.53
C VAL A 10 1.46 7.99 6.34
N LEU A 11 1.57 8.74 5.25
CA LEU A 11 2.25 8.26 4.03
C LEU A 11 3.75 8.05 4.26
N ALA A 12 4.41 8.93 5.01
CA ALA A 12 5.80 8.75 5.42
C ALA A 12 5.97 7.52 6.33
N GLY A 13 5.00 7.23 7.20
CA GLY A 13 4.99 6.00 8.00
C GLY A 13 4.96 4.74 7.15
N LEU A 14 4.10 4.70 6.12
CA LEU A 14 4.06 3.60 5.15
C LEU A 14 5.36 3.46 4.36
N GLY A 15 5.89 4.59 3.87
CA GLY A 15 7.16 4.62 3.16
C GLY A 15 8.34 4.18 4.02
N LEU A 16 8.39 4.61 5.28
CA LEU A 16 9.41 4.20 6.23
C LEU A 16 9.36 2.71 6.52
N LEU A 17 8.16 2.14 6.75
CA LEU A 17 8.01 0.69 6.92
C LEU A 17 8.51 -0.07 5.69
N ALA A 18 8.16 0.37 4.49
CA ALA A 18 8.64 -0.25 3.26
C ALA A 18 10.16 -0.19 3.12
N VAL A 19 10.79 0.93 3.47
CA VAL A 19 12.26 1.08 3.49
C VAL A 19 12.88 0.15 4.53
N LEU A 20 12.33 0.10 5.75
CA LEU A 20 12.86 -0.76 6.81
C LEU A 20 12.78 -2.24 6.44
N PHE A 21 11.67 -2.68 5.84
CA PHE A 21 11.53 -4.07 5.38
C PHE A 21 12.48 -4.39 4.22
N GLN A 22 12.69 -3.44 3.30
CA GLN A 22 13.65 -3.60 2.21
C GLN A 22 15.08 -3.78 2.74
N LEU A 23 15.50 -2.93 3.69
CA LEU A 23 16.83 -2.97 4.30
C LEU A 23 17.04 -4.19 5.20
N ALA A 24 15.98 -4.67 5.85
CA ALA A 24 16.02 -5.84 6.71
C ALA A 24 15.97 -7.18 5.94
N GLY A 25 15.78 -7.17 4.61
CA GLY A 25 15.75 -8.39 3.81
C GLY A 25 14.49 -9.24 4.03
N LEU A 26 13.36 -8.63 4.37
CA LEU A 26 12.12 -9.35 4.76
C LEU A 26 11.20 -9.72 3.58
N GLN A 27 11.65 -9.57 2.33
CA GLN A 27 10.85 -9.77 1.12
C GLN A 27 10.24 -11.16 1.06
N GLU A 28 11.02 -12.21 1.34
CA GLU A 28 10.52 -13.59 1.30
C GLU A 28 9.47 -13.85 2.39
N ALA A 29 9.74 -13.38 3.61
CA ALA A 29 8.88 -13.58 4.77
C ALA A 29 7.54 -12.82 4.68
N LEU A 30 7.54 -11.66 3.99
CA LEU A 30 6.39 -10.75 3.97
C LEU A 30 5.64 -10.70 2.65
N SER A 31 6.25 -11.15 1.55
CA SER A 31 5.62 -11.11 0.23
C SER A 31 4.31 -11.89 0.18
N TYR A 32 3.42 -11.45 -0.71
CA TYR A 32 2.30 -12.29 -1.10
C TYR A 32 2.88 -13.54 -1.77
N GLN A 33 2.50 -14.71 -1.26
CA GLN A 33 2.78 -16.01 -1.87
C GLN A 33 1.51 -16.84 -1.77
N ARG A 34 0.95 -17.21 -2.92
CA ARG A 34 -0.34 -17.89 -3.00
C ARG A 34 -0.35 -19.19 -2.19
N ASP A 35 0.64 -20.04 -2.41
CA ASP A 35 0.73 -21.35 -1.77
C ASP A 35 0.82 -21.24 -0.23
N LEU A 36 1.48 -20.20 0.29
CA LEU A 36 1.60 -19.96 1.73
C LEU A 36 0.32 -19.34 2.31
N ILE A 37 -0.40 -18.53 1.55
CA ILE A 37 -1.72 -18.02 1.94
C ILE A 37 -2.70 -19.20 2.07
N GLU A 38 -2.65 -20.17 1.17
CA GLU A 38 -3.45 -21.40 1.25
C GLU A 38 -3.12 -22.26 2.47
N GLN A 39 -1.90 -22.13 2.99
CA GLN A 39 -1.44 -22.76 4.23
C GLN A 39 -1.79 -21.95 5.49
N GLY A 40 -2.49 -20.83 5.35
CA GLY A 40 -2.99 -20.02 6.47
C GLY A 40 -2.16 -18.77 6.78
N GLU A 41 -1.15 -18.42 5.97
CA GLU A 41 -0.33 -17.22 6.16
C GLU A 41 -1.04 -15.93 5.70
N PHE A 42 -2.24 -15.66 6.23
CA PHE A 42 -3.12 -14.59 5.76
C PHE A 42 -2.55 -13.17 5.93
N TRP A 43 -1.57 -12.96 6.82
CA TRP A 43 -0.89 -11.66 6.96
C TRP A 43 -0.25 -11.20 5.64
N ARG A 44 0.12 -12.14 4.75
CA ARG A 44 0.66 -11.87 3.42
C ARG A 44 -0.27 -11.08 2.52
N LEU A 45 -1.58 -11.09 2.79
CA LEU A 45 -2.57 -10.24 2.11
C LEU A 45 -2.32 -8.74 2.39
N TRP A 46 -1.75 -8.41 3.54
CA TRP A 46 -1.34 -7.05 3.88
C TRP A 46 0.13 -6.83 3.55
N THR A 47 1.00 -7.66 4.10
CA THR A 47 2.45 -7.42 4.12
C THR A 47 3.09 -7.48 2.74
N GLY A 48 2.50 -8.21 1.78
CA GLY A 48 2.97 -8.24 0.40
C GLY A 48 2.95 -6.87 -0.28
N ASN A 49 2.12 -5.95 0.21
CA ASN A 49 2.08 -4.58 -0.30
C ASN A 49 3.22 -3.68 0.25
N LEU A 50 3.94 -4.13 1.29
CA LEU A 50 4.95 -3.34 2.00
C LEU A 50 6.38 -3.73 1.65
N VAL A 51 6.59 -4.81 0.90
CA VAL A 51 7.90 -5.25 0.41
C VAL A 51 8.01 -5.06 -1.10
N HIS A 52 9.24 -4.94 -1.61
CA HIS A 52 9.50 -4.62 -3.01
C HIS A 52 10.54 -5.57 -3.61
N ILE A 53 10.40 -5.81 -4.92
CA ILE A 53 11.29 -6.68 -5.69
C ILE A 53 12.72 -6.13 -5.67
N ASP A 54 12.86 -4.82 -5.87
CA ASP A 54 14.14 -4.13 -5.88
C ASP A 54 14.00 -2.67 -5.39
N THR A 55 15.15 -2.03 -5.25
CA THR A 55 15.24 -0.63 -4.80
C THR A 55 14.61 0.35 -5.79
N THR A 56 14.67 0.08 -7.10
CA THR A 56 14.07 0.95 -8.12
C THR A 56 12.55 0.98 -7.97
N HIS A 57 11.92 -0.18 -7.83
CA HIS A 57 10.48 -0.29 -7.60
C HIS A 57 10.06 0.36 -6.28
N LEU A 58 10.86 0.21 -5.22
CA LEU A 58 10.63 0.91 -3.96
C LEU A 58 10.65 2.44 -4.16
N LEU A 59 11.69 2.99 -4.79
CA LEU A 59 11.81 4.43 -5.03
C LEU A 59 10.64 4.97 -5.87
N MET A 60 10.20 4.23 -6.89
CA MET A 60 9.02 4.59 -7.67
C MET A 60 7.75 4.68 -6.80
N ASN A 61 7.53 3.70 -5.92
CA ASN A 61 6.37 3.70 -5.02
C ASN A 61 6.47 4.79 -3.94
N LEU A 62 7.67 5.12 -3.45
CA LEU A 62 7.88 6.27 -2.57
C LEU A 62 7.51 7.59 -3.28
N GLY A 63 7.87 7.75 -4.56
CA GLY A 63 7.42 8.86 -5.38
C GLY A 63 5.90 8.89 -5.52
N GLY A 64 5.27 7.74 -5.73
CA GLY A 64 3.81 7.61 -5.77
C GLY A 64 3.12 8.00 -4.46
N LEU A 65 3.71 7.70 -3.29
CA LEU A 65 3.21 8.17 -2.00
C LEU A 65 3.19 9.69 -1.91
N VAL A 66 4.23 10.37 -2.43
CA VAL A 66 4.26 11.84 -2.51
C VAL A 66 3.11 12.35 -3.37
N VAL A 67 2.89 11.75 -4.55
CA VAL A 67 1.77 12.12 -5.44
C VAL A 67 0.43 11.95 -4.72
N VAL A 68 0.18 10.82 -4.06
CA VAL A 68 -1.06 10.63 -3.27
C VAL A 68 -1.23 11.74 -2.22
N GLY A 69 -0.17 12.11 -1.50
CA GLY A 69 -0.20 13.19 -0.52
C GLY A 69 -0.56 14.56 -1.11
N LEU A 70 -0.15 14.85 -2.35
CA LEU A 70 -0.46 16.10 -3.05
C LEU A 70 -1.94 16.18 -3.49
N PHE A 71 -2.54 15.05 -3.84
CA PHE A 71 -3.94 14.98 -4.30
C PHE A 71 -4.94 14.62 -3.19
N CYS A 72 -4.45 14.34 -1.98
CA CYS A 72 -5.30 13.95 -0.86
C CYS A 72 -6.21 15.11 -0.40
N ASP A 73 -7.53 14.89 -0.50
CA ASP A 73 -8.55 15.85 -0.06
C ASP A 73 -8.39 16.16 1.45
N ARG A 74 -8.41 17.44 1.79
CA ARG A 74 -8.36 17.96 3.17
C ARG A 74 -9.64 17.70 3.99
N ARG A 75 -10.55 16.87 3.50
CA ARG A 75 -11.69 16.35 4.28
C ARG A 75 -11.46 14.91 4.71
N LEU A 76 -10.51 14.20 4.12
CA LEU A 76 -10.12 12.88 4.59
C LEU A 76 -9.28 13.02 5.85
N SER A 77 -9.72 12.50 6.99
CA SER A 77 -8.89 12.54 8.20
C SER A 77 -7.65 11.65 8.03
N ALA A 78 -6.57 11.92 8.77
CA ALA A 78 -5.39 11.06 8.73
C ALA A 78 -5.68 9.62 9.19
N ALA A 79 -6.57 9.47 10.18
CA ALA A 79 -7.08 8.16 10.58
C ALA A 79 -7.86 7.48 9.44
N GLY A 80 -8.70 8.24 8.71
CA GLY A 80 -9.42 7.75 7.54
C GLY A 80 -8.48 7.31 6.42
N LEU A 81 -7.40 8.05 6.17
CA LEU A 81 -6.38 7.69 5.20
C LEU A 81 -5.65 6.39 5.59
N LEU A 82 -5.25 6.26 6.85
CA LEU A 82 -4.62 5.05 7.38
C LEU A 82 -5.54 3.82 7.27
N VAL A 83 -6.79 3.95 7.71
CA VAL A 83 -7.80 2.88 7.61
C VAL A 83 -8.03 2.51 6.15
N SER A 84 -8.11 3.50 5.25
CA SER A 84 -8.27 3.24 3.82
C SER A 84 -7.09 2.45 3.27
N ALA A 85 -5.85 2.81 3.60
CA ALA A 85 -4.67 2.06 3.18
C ALA A 85 -4.72 0.59 3.69
N LEU A 86 -5.04 0.39 4.98
CA LEU A 86 -5.15 -0.94 5.59
C LEU A 86 -6.26 -1.82 4.99
N LEU A 87 -7.34 -1.21 4.50
CA LEU A 87 -8.43 -1.92 3.81
C LEU A 87 -8.11 -2.18 2.33
N ILE A 88 -7.40 -1.26 1.67
CA ILE A 88 -7.04 -1.42 0.25
C ILE A 88 -6.00 -2.53 0.07
N MET A 89 -5.04 -2.68 0.98
CA MET A 89 -4.01 -3.73 0.93
C MET A 89 -4.59 -5.15 0.69
N PRO A 90 -5.52 -5.66 1.52
CA PRO A 90 -6.14 -6.96 1.28
C PRO A 90 -7.07 -6.95 0.08
N VAL A 91 -7.69 -5.82 -0.29
CA VAL A 91 -8.50 -5.75 -1.54
C VAL A 91 -7.64 -5.97 -2.77
N VAL A 92 -6.42 -5.41 -2.81
CA VAL A 92 -5.46 -5.63 -3.91
C VAL A 92 -5.09 -7.11 -3.99
N THR A 93 -4.62 -7.68 -2.88
CA THR A 93 -4.10 -9.06 -2.87
C THR A 93 -5.18 -10.13 -2.94
N LEU A 94 -6.38 -9.89 -2.38
CA LEU A 94 -7.55 -10.75 -2.62
C LEU A 94 -8.05 -10.63 -4.05
N GLY A 95 -7.94 -9.44 -4.66
CA GLY A 95 -8.19 -9.25 -6.07
C GLY A 95 -7.30 -10.16 -6.92
N LEU A 96 -6.00 -10.18 -6.65
CA LEU A 96 -5.06 -11.13 -7.26
C LEU A 96 -5.45 -12.58 -6.93
N TYR A 97 -5.69 -12.88 -5.65
CA TYR A 97 -6.00 -14.22 -5.19
C TYR A 97 -7.22 -14.83 -5.90
N LEU A 98 -8.30 -14.06 -6.04
CA LEU A 98 -9.58 -14.52 -6.57
C LEU A 98 -9.71 -14.37 -8.09
N ARG A 99 -9.00 -13.41 -8.71
CA ARG A 99 -9.17 -13.08 -10.13
C ARG A 99 -8.01 -13.51 -11.02
N ASP A 100 -6.82 -13.70 -10.46
CA ASP A 100 -5.65 -14.12 -11.22
C ASP A 100 -4.95 -15.32 -10.54
N PRO A 101 -5.43 -16.55 -10.79
CA PRO A 101 -4.88 -17.76 -10.19
C PRO A 101 -3.41 -18.02 -10.59
N ASN A 102 -2.93 -17.42 -11.69
CA ASN A 102 -1.57 -17.64 -12.18
C ASN A 102 -0.53 -16.77 -11.44
N VAL A 103 -0.97 -15.77 -10.68
CA VAL A 103 -0.08 -14.96 -9.84
C VAL A 103 0.29 -15.75 -8.58
N GLY A 104 1.49 -16.33 -8.61
CA GLY A 104 2.06 -17.07 -7.48
C GLY A 104 2.66 -16.17 -6.39
N TRP A 105 3.21 -15.02 -6.76
CA TRP A 105 3.83 -14.07 -5.82
C TRP A 105 3.58 -12.61 -6.20
N TYR A 106 3.59 -11.71 -5.21
CA TYR A 106 3.43 -10.27 -5.40
C TYR A 106 4.17 -9.47 -4.32
N MET A 107 4.78 -8.36 -4.74
CA MET A 107 5.52 -7.44 -3.88
C MET A 107 5.35 -6.00 -4.40
N GLY A 108 4.72 -5.12 -3.63
CA GLY A 108 4.79 -3.68 -3.86
C GLY A 108 3.57 -2.89 -3.44
N LEU A 109 3.76 -1.58 -3.29
CA LEU A 109 2.71 -0.66 -2.83
C LEU A 109 1.81 -0.13 -3.96
N SER A 110 2.15 -0.42 -5.22
CA SER A 110 1.52 0.21 -6.40
C SER A 110 -0.01 0.08 -6.44
N GLY A 111 -0.57 -1.09 -6.10
CA GLY A 111 -2.02 -1.28 -6.03
C GLY A 111 -2.67 -0.39 -4.96
N VAL A 112 -2.02 -0.28 -3.80
CA VAL A 112 -2.47 0.59 -2.70
C VAL A 112 -2.43 2.06 -3.12
N LEU A 113 -1.38 2.48 -3.82
CA LEU A 113 -1.25 3.84 -4.34
C LEU A 113 -2.39 4.21 -5.30
N HIS A 114 -2.74 3.33 -6.24
CA HIS A 114 -3.85 3.57 -7.15
C HIS A 114 -5.19 3.67 -6.40
N GLY A 115 -5.45 2.76 -5.46
CA GLY A 115 -6.67 2.80 -4.65
C GLY A 115 -6.78 4.09 -3.82
N LEU A 116 -5.67 4.52 -3.19
CA LEU A 116 -5.63 5.76 -2.43
C LEU A 116 -5.81 6.99 -3.33
N LEU A 117 -5.16 7.02 -4.50
CA LEU A 117 -5.31 8.12 -5.45
C LEU A 117 -6.76 8.25 -5.94
N ILE A 118 -7.40 7.14 -6.32
CA ILE A 118 -8.82 7.12 -6.72
C ILE A 118 -9.70 7.65 -5.59
N LEU A 119 -9.50 7.19 -4.36
CA LEU A 119 -10.25 7.66 -3.20
C LEU A 119 -10.09 9.18 -3.00
N CYS A 120 -8.86 9.68 -3.10
CA CYS A 120 -8.56 11.10 -2.92
C CYS A 120 -9.23 11.96 -4.00
N LEU A 121 -9.12 11.55 -5.27
CA LEU A 121 -9.72 12.24 -6.41
C LEU A 121 -11.25 12.20 -6.37
N ALA A 122 -11.85 11.03 -6.08
CA ALA A 122 -13.30 10.88 -6.02
C ALA A 122 -13.94 11.76 -4.94
N ARG A 123 -13.27 11.91 -3.78
CA ARG A 123 -13.74 12.84 -2.74
C ARG A 123 -13.53 14.30 -3.13
N GLY A 124 -12.44 14.63 -3.82
CA GLY A 124 -12.21 15.97 -4.35
C GLY A 124 -13.24 16.41 -5.39
N LEU A 125 -13.76 15.48 -6.21
CA LEU A 125 -14.82 15.76 -7.21
C LEU A 125 -16.21 15.94 -6.60
N ALA A 126 -16.45 15.38 -5.41
CA ALA A 126 -17.70 15.56 -4.67
C ALA A 126 -17.70 16.84 -3.81
N ALA A 127 -16.69 17.71 -3.99
CA ALA A 127 -16.55 19.00 -3.30
C ALA A 127 -17.25 20.14 -4.03
#